data_AF-A0A084U8X0-F1
#
_entry.id   AF-A0A084U8X0-F1
#
_cell.length_a   1.000
_cell.length_b   1.000
_cell.length_c   1.000
_cell.angle_alpha   90.00
_cell.angle_beta   90.00
_cell.angle_gamma   90.00
#
_symmetry.space_group_name_H-M   'P 1'
#
loop_
_entity.id
_entity.type
_entity.pdbx_description
1 polymer ?
#
loop_
_entity_poly.entity_id
_entity_poly.type
_entity_poly.pdbx_seq_one_letter_code
_entity_poly.pdbx_strand_id
1 'polypeptide(L)'
;MNSSKLLDWGLWACVAYFCCMAAAHFFGIKVPVLFVYYDTPFFAYQDKIISFAVVAYIALFYSAARVREVVPAALFTLWITAAGLAHVNLSDALGGLEGEKSMTAYWAQTALIGGIAMCLTALYLKAHRGTSDVPKP
;
A
#
# COMPACT_ATOMS: atom_id res chain seq x y z
N MET A 1 14.05 9.62 -16.90
CA MET A 1 13.46 8.26 -16.98
C MET A 1 12.02 8.39 -17.47
N ASN A 2 11.54 7.52 -18.37
CA ASN A 2 10.17 7.57 -18.90
C ASN A 2 9.14 7.29 -17.77
N SER A 3 8.05 8.06 -17.71
CA SER A 3 6.95 7.90 -16.73
C SER A 3 6.41 6.47 -16.67
N SER A 4 6.33 5.77 -17.81
CA SER A 4 5.88 4.38 -17.85
C SER A 4 6.85 3.44 -17.12
N LYS A 5 8.16 3.62 -17.33
CA LYS A 5 9.18 2.84 -16.60
C LYS A 5 9.12 3.15 -15.10
N LEU A 6 9.01 4.43 -14.73
CA LEU A 6 8.86 4.85 -13.33
C LEU A 6 7.65 4.20 -12.66
N LEU A 7 6.51 4.14 -13.37
CA LEU A 7 5.32 3.46 -12.88
C LEU A 7 5.57 1.96 -12.67
N ASP A 8 6.21 1.29 -13.62
CA ASP A 8 6.51 -0.15 -13.51
C ASP A 8 7.44 -0.44 -12.33
N TRP A 9 8.50 0.37 -12.14
CA TRP A 9 9.36 0.30 -10.96
C TRP A 9 8.59 0.51 -9.66
N GLY A 10 7.67 1.48 -9.63
CA GLY A 10 6.82 1.74 -8.48
C GLY A 10 5.87 0.58 -8.15
N LEU A 11 5.28 -0.05 -9.16
CA LEU A 11 4.41 -1.22 -8.98
C LEU A 11 5.22 -2.42 -8.44
N TRP A 12 6.43 -2.66 -8.96
CA TRP A 12 7.34 -3.68 -8.42
C TRP A 12 7.82 -3.38 -7.01
N ALA A 13 8.05 -2.11 -6.67
CA ALA A 13 8.38 -1.71 -5.31
C ALA A 13 7.22 -2.01 -4.35
N CYS A 14 5.96 -1.81 -4.77
CA CYS A 14 4.79 -2.24 -3.99
C CYS A 14 4.75 -3.76 -3.79
N VAL A 15 5.04 -4.56 -4.82
CA VAL A 15 5.16 -6.03 -4.70
C VAL A 15 6.17 -6.39 -3.61
N ALA A 16 7.39 -5.83 -3.68
CA ALA A 16 8.44 -6.09 -2.70
C ALA A 16 8.02 -5.66 -1.29
N TYR A 17 7.42 -4.47 -1.14
CA TYR A 17 6.91 -3.97 0.13
C TYR A 17 5.86 -4.92 0.75
N PHE A 18 4.87 -5.36 -0.03
CA PHE A 18 3.84 -6.28 0.46
C PHE A 18 4.39 -7.67 0.79
N CYS A 19 5.41 -8.17 0.06
CA CYS A 19 6.13 -9.37 0.45
C CYS A 19 6.81 -9.21 1.81
N CYS A 20 7.49 -8.09 2.04
CA CYS A 20 8.15 -7.81 3.32
C CYS A 20 7.12 -7.68 4.46
N MET A 21 5.97 -7.02 4.21
CA MET A 21 4.88 -6.90 5.18
C MET A 21 4.28 -8.27 5.52
N ALA A 22 4.03 -9.12 4.52
CA ALA A 22 3.53 -10.47 4.73
C ALA A 22 4.51 -11.29 5.59
N ALA A 23 5.81 -11.21 5.31
CA ALA A 23 6.84 -11.86 6.12
C ALA A 23 6.88 -11.31 7.55
N ALA A 24 6.80 -9.98 7.72
CA ALA A 24 6.80 -9.36 9.04
C ALA A 24 5.63 -9.81 9.92
N HIS A 25 4.40 -9.80 9.37
CA HIS A 25 3.23 -10.33 10.06
C HIS A 25 3.32 -11.84 10.30
N PHE A 26 3.90 -12.61 9.37
CA PHE A 26 4.08 -14.04 9.60
C PHE A 26 5.06 -14.31 10.75
N PHE A 27 6.21 -13.65 10.80
CA PHE A 27 7.22 -13.93 11.82
C PHE A 27 7.06 -13.09 13.10
N GLY A 28 6.07 -12.20 13.18
CA GLY A 28 5.88 -11.31 14.33
C GLY A 28 6.93 -10.21 14.44
N ILE A 29 7.53 -9.79 13.32
CA ILE A 29 8.58 -8.76 13.27
C ILE A 29 7.92 -7.39 13.38
N LYS A 30 7.78 -6.88 14.60
CA LYS A 30 7.08 -5.63 14.94
C LYS A 30 7.93 -4.39 14.66
N VAL A 31 8.08 -4.06 13.39
CA VAL A 31 8.76 -2.83 12.94
C VAL A 31 7.71 -1.85 12.40
N PRO A 32 7.73 -0.56 12.82
CA PRO A 32 6.84 0.46 12.29
C PRO A 32 6.83 0.48 10.76
N VAL A 33 5.71 0.86 10.15
CA VAL A 33 5.50 0.94 8.69
C VAL A 33 5.43 -0.42 7.99
N LEU A 34 6.24 -1.40 8.41
CA LEU A 34 6.19 -2.75 7.86
C LEU A 34 5.10 -3.60 8.50
N PHE A 35 4.81 -3.34 9.77
CA PHE A 35 3.81 -4.02 10.57
C PHE A 35 2.75 -2.98 11.00
N VAL A 36 1.54 -3.11 10.45
CA VAL A 36 0.45 -2.15 10.74
C VAL A 36 0.08 -2.25 12.21
N TYR A 37 0.03 -1.11 12.90
CA TYR A 37 -0.26 -1.04 14.35
C TYR A 37 0.66 -1.93 15.21
N TYR A 38 1.97 -1.97 14.87
CA TYR A 38 2.97 -2.88 15.46
C TYR A 38 2.96 -3.04 17.00
N ASP A 39 2.59 -1.99 17.73
CA ASP A 39 2.58 -1.89 19.18
C ASP A 39 1.18 -2.04 19.81
N THR A 40 0.11 -2.32 19.05
CA THR A 40 -1.21 -2.62 19.62
C THR A 40 -1.36 -4.11 19.99
N PRO A 41 -2.20 -4.44 20.98
CA PRO A 41 -2.45 -5.83 21.38
C PRO A 41 -3.18 -6.60 20.28
N PHE A 42 -2.63 -7.76 19.90
CA PHE A 42 -3.25 -8.68 18.96
C PHE A 42 -3.03 -10.12 19.39
N PHE A 43 -3.94 -11.00 18.97
CA PHE A 43 -3.68 -12.43 19.02
C PHE A 43 -2.78 -12.84 17.86
N ALA A 44 -1.79 -13.70 18.11
CA ALA A 44 -0.82 -14.12 17.10
C ALA A 44 -1.46 -14.70 15.81
N TYR A 45 -2.64 -15.31 15.90
CA TYR A 45 -3.34 -15.82 14.72
C TYR A 45 -3.87 -14.70 13.80
N GLN A 46 -4.17 -13.51 14.34
CA GLN A 46 -4.64 -12.36 13.55
C GLN A 46 -3.53 -11.87 12.62
N ASP A 47 -2.28 -11.84 13.09
CA ASP A 47 -1.12 -11.51 12.26
C ASP A 47 -0.93 -12.51 11.12
N LYS A 48 -1.16 -13.81 11.38
CA LYS A 48 -1.13 -14.82 10.33
C LYS A 48 -2.22 -14.59 9.28
N ILE A 49 -3.43 -14.23 9.69
CA ILE A 49 -4.52 -13.89 8.77
C ILE A 49 -4.11 -12.69 7.89
N ILE A 50 -3.55 -11.63 8.48
CA ILE A 50 -3.07 -10.46 7.74
C ILE A 50 -1.98 -10.88 6.74
N SER A 51 -1.00 -11.67 7.17
CA SER A 51 0.07 -12.17 6.30
C SER A 51 -0.47 -12.87 5.05
N PHE A 52 -1.47 -13.74 5.19
CA PHE A 52 -2.09 -14.42 4.05
C PHE A 52 -2.98 -13.49 3.22
N ALA A 53 -3.71 -12.56 3.85
CA ALA A 53 -4.55 -11.59 3.14
C ALA A 53 -3.71 -10.64 2.24
N VAL A 54 -2.51 -10.26 2.70
CA VAL A 54 -1.57 -9.40 1.94
C VAL A 54 -1.11 -10.07 0.64
N VAL A 55 -1.19 -11.40 0.50
CA VAL A 55 -0.88 -12.10 -0.77
C VAL A 55 -1.78 -11.65 -1.91
N ALA A 56 -3.03 -11.26 -1.64
CA ALA A 56 -3.91 -10.69 -2.66
C ALA A 56 -3.37 -9.37 -3.21
N TYR A 57 -2.77 -8.52 -2.36
CA TYR A 57 -2.09 -7.30 -2.79
C TYR A 57 -0.85 -7.63 -3.63
N ILE A 58 -0.03 -8.60 -3.21
CA ILE A 58 1.15 -9.05 -3.97
C ILE A 58 0.74 -9.47 -5.39
N ALA A 59 -0.27 -10.33 -5.51
CA ALA A 59 -0.76 -10.81 -6.80
C ALA A 59 -1.34 -9.68 -7.67
N LEU A 60 -2.11 -8.76 -7.08
CA LEU A 60 -2.70 -7.62 -7.79
C LEU A 60 -1.62 -6.66 -8.33
N PHE A 61 -0.63 -6.31 -7.50
CA PHE A 61 0.45 -5.40 -7.89
C PHE A 61 1.42 -6.05 -8.89
N TYR A 62 1.70 -7.35 -8.74
CA TYR A 62 2.43 -8.12 -9.74
C TYR A 62 1.69 -8.10 -11.08
N SER A 63 0.37 -8.34 -11.07
CA SER A 63 -0.46 -8.32 -12.28
C SER A 63 -0.47 -6.93 -12.91
N ALA A 64 -0.61 -5.87 -12.12
CA ALA A 64 -0.54 -4.48 -12.58
C ALA A 64 0.83 -4.11 -13.18
N ALA A 65 1.92 -4.64 -12.64
CA ALA A 65 3.27 -4.43 -13.16
C ALA A 65 3.51 -5.13 -14.52
N ARG A 66 2.65 -6.09 -14.88
CA ARG A 66 2.76 -6.89 -16.11
C ARG A 66 1.70 -6.53 -17.14
N VAL A 67 0.51 -6.09 -16.69
CA VAL A 67 -0.68 -5.82 -17.51
C VAL A 67 -1.20 -4.43 -17.14
N ARG A 68 -1.11 -3.48 -18.07
CA ARG A 68 -1.38 -2.06 -17.80
C ARG A 68 -2.83 -1.80 -17.41
N GLU A 69 -3.76 -2.58 -17.96
CA GLU A 69 -5.20 -2.53 -17.73
C GLU A 69 -5.59 -2.84 -16.27
N VAL A 70 -4.71 -3.50 -15.52
CA VAL A 70 -4.93 -3.84 -14.10
C VAL A 70 -4.50 -2.69 -13.18
N VAL A 71 -3.71 -1.73 -13.66
CA VAL A 71 -3.19 -0.61 -12.85
C VAL A 71 -4.30 0.19 -12.14
N PRO A 72 -5.44 0.54 -12.77
CA PRO A 72 -6.52 1.23 -12.07
C PRO A 72 -7.05 0.48 -10.85
N ALA A 73 -7.19 -0.85 -10.93
CA ALA A 73 -7.64 -1.66 -9.80
C ALA A 73 -6.60 -1.66 -8.66
N ALA A 74 -5.31 -1.77 -8.99
CA ALA A 74 -4.25 -1.68 -8.00
C ALA A 74 -4.22 -0.29 -7.31
N LEU A 75 -4.35 0.80 -8.08
CA LEU A 75 -4.42 2.16 -7.53
C LEU A 75 -5.64 2.34 -6.63
N PHE A 76 -6.80 1.84 -7.05
CA PHE A 76 -8.01 1.86 -6.24
C PHE A 76 -7.79 1.17 -4.89
N THR A 77 -7.18 -0.03 -4.89
CA THR A 77 -6.90 -0.73 -3.63
C THR A 77 -5.99 0.08 -2.70
N LEU A 78 -4.93 0.73 -3.18
CA LEU A 78 -4.08 1.59 -2.34
C LEU A 78 -4.83 2.77 -1.74
N TRP A 79 -5.68 3.43 -2.52
CA TRP A 79 -6.51 4.53 -2.02
C TRP A 79 -7.48 4.07 -0.94
N ILE A 80 -8.13 2.93 -1.14
CA ILE A 80 -9.02 2.33 -0.13
C ILE A 80 -8.24 1.93 1.13
N THR A 81 -7.04 1.35 0.99
CA THR A 81 -6.17 1.04 2.14
C THR A 81 -5.81 2.31 2.91
N ALA A 82 -5.37 3.37 2.23
CA ALA A 82 -5.03 4.63 2.89
C ALA A 82 -6.23 5.25 3.61
N ALA A 83 -7.42 5.25 2.98
CA ALA A 83 -8.65 5.73 3.60
C ALA A 83 -9.07 4.88 4.81
N GLY A 84 -8.97 3.56 4.71
CA GLY A 84 -9.26 2.63 5.80
C GLY A 84 -8.32 2.84 6.99
N LEU A 85 -7.02 2.99 6.75
CA LEU A 85 -6.05 3.29 7.81
C LEU A 85 -6.30 4.67 8.44
N ALA A 86 -6.63 5.69 7.64
CA ALA A 86 -7.00 6.99 8.18
C ALA A 86 -8.26 6.89 9.06
N HIS A 87 -9.27 6.13 8.64
CA HIS A 87 -10.48 5.90 9.42
C HIS A 87 -10.18 5.21 10.75
N VAL A 88 -9.34 4.16 10.75
CA VAL A 88 -8.94 3.47 11.98
C VAL A 88 -8.09 4.37 12.89
N ASN A 89 -7.16 5.16 12.33
CA ASN A 89 -6.36 6.11 13.10
C ASN A 89 -7.20 7.20 13.78
N LEU A 90 -8.35 7.54 13.20
CA LEU A 90 -9.31 8.50 13.76
C LEU A 90 -10.34 7.87 14.70
N SER A 91 -10.35 6.54 14.84
CA SER A 91 -11.33 5.86 15.67
C SER A 91 -11.05 6.07 17.16
N ASP A 92 -12.11 6.21 17.96
CA ASP A 92 -11.99 6.37 19.42
C ASP A 92 -11.25 5.21 20.09
N ALA A 93 -11.31 4.01 19.51
CA ALA A 93 -10.60 2.83 19.99
C ALA A 93 -9.07 3.00 19.94
N LEU A 94 -8.55 3.75 18.97
CA LEU A 94 -7.13 4.08 18.87
C LEU A 94 -6.81 5.42 19.55
N GLY A 95 -7.67 6.42 19.41
CA GLY A 95 -7.52 7.73 20.06
C GLY A 95 -7.49 7.63 21.59
N GLY A 96 -8.20 6.66 22.18
CA GLY A 96 -8.14 6.36 23.60
C GLY A 96 -6.79 5.78 24.08
N LEU A 97 -5.86 5.46 23.17
CA LEU A 97 -4.51 4.96 23.46
C LEU A 97 -3.41 6.02 23.25
N GLU A 98 -3.79 7.29 23.06
CA GLU A 98 -2.86 8.42 22.95
C GLU A 98 -1.94 8.50 24.18
N GLY A 99 -0.63 8.50 23.95
CA GLY A 99 0.40 8.51 25.00
C GLY A 99 1.00 7.15 25.35
N GLU A 100 0.30 6.05 25.05
CA GLU A 100 0.82 4.68 25.23
C GLU A 100 1.31 4.04 23.92
N LYS A 101 0.92 4.62 22.79
CA LYS A 101 1.15 4.11 21.44
C LYS A 101 1.70 5.17 20.51
N SER A 102 2.41 4.72 19.48
CA SER A 102 3.05 5.61 18.51
C SER A 102 2.10 6.09 17.41
N MET A 103 1.25 7.07 17.73
CA MET A 103 0.33 7.69 16.76
C MET A 103 1.06 8.30 15.55
N THR A 104 2.29 8.80 15.76
CA THR A 104 3.14 9.32 14.70
C THR A 104 3.53 8.23 13.70
N ALA A 105 3.83 7.02 14.16
CA ALA A 105 4.14 5.89 13.29
C ALA A 105 2.93 5.46 12.45
N TYR A 106 1.73 5.47 13.04
CA TYR A 106 0.51 5.09 12.32
C TYR A 106 0.18 6.10 11.21
N TRP A 107 0.27 7.39 11.52
CA TRP A 107 0.08 8.43 10.51
C TRP A 107 1.19 8.44 9.45
N ALA A 108 2.44 8.15 9.83
CA ALA A 108 3.53 7.99 8.87
C ALA A 108 3.27 6.84 7.89
N GLN A 109 2.75 5.71 8.35
CA GLN A 109 2.38 4.59 7.49
C GLN A 109 1.19 4.93 6.57
N THR A 110 0.14 5.57 7.10
CA THR A 110 -0.99 6.06 6.30
C THR A 110 -0.53 7.04 5.22
N ALA A 111 0.33 8.00 5.59
CA ALA A 111 0.89 8.99 4.67
C ALA A 111 1.79 8.35 3.61
N LEU A 112 2.59 7.34 3.97
CA LEU A 112 3.40 6.59 3.01
C LEU A 112 2.52 5.92 1.95
N ILE A 113 1.48 5.18 2.37
CA ILE A 113 0.59 4.47 1.45
C ILE A 113 -0.18 5.47 0.57
N GLY A 114 -0.73 6.53 1.15
CA GLY A 114 -1.41 7.60 0.41
C GLY A 114 -0.48 8.34 -0.56
N GLY A 115 0.76 8.61 -0.15
CA GLY A 115 1.78 9.24 -1.00
C GLY A 115 2.17 8.35 -2.18
N ILE A 116 2.35 7.04 -1.96
CA ILE A 116 2.57 6.06 -3.03
C ILE A 116 1.37 6.06 -3.99
N ALA A 117 0.13 5.99 -3.48
CA ALA A 117 -1.08 6.00 -4.30
C ALA A 117 -1.15 7.23 -5.20
N MET A 118 -0.85 8.41 -4.64
CA MET A 118 -0.80 9.68 -5.36
C MET A 118 0.29 9.70 -6.43
N CYS A 119 1.51 9.31 -6.09
CA CYS A 119 2.63 9.27 -7.03
C CYS A 119 2.36 8.31 -8.20
N LEU A 120 1.89 7.09 -7.93
CA LEU A 120 1.61 6.10 -8.97
C LEU A 120 0.43 6.52 -9.84
N THR A 121 -0.60 7.15 -9.26
CA THR A 121 -1.72 7.73 -10.01
C THR A 121 -1.23 8.84 -10.96
N ALA A 122 -0.39 9.76 -10.48
CA ALA A 122 0.18 10.82 -11.30
C ALA A 122 1.02 10.26 -12.46
N LEU A 123 1.85 9.24 -12.20
CA LEU A 123 2.64 8.55 -13.22
C LEU A 123 1.76 7.82 -14.23
N TYR A 124 0.70 7.16 -13.79
CA TYR A 124 -0.27 6.48 -14.65
C TYR A 124 -0.98 7.44 -15.58
N LEU A 125 -1.53 8.54 -15.05
CA LEU A 125 -2.19 9.56 -15.86
C LEU A 125 -1.24 10.19 -16.88
N LYS A 126 0.02 10.44 -16.49
CA LYS A 126 1.04 10.98 -17.40
C LYS A 126 1.41 9.99 -18.50
N ALA A 127 1.57 8.71 -18.19
CA ALA A 127 1.85 7.67 -19.17
C ALA A 127 0.69 7.47 -20.16
N HIS A 128 -0.55 7.57 -19.68
CA HIS A 128 -1.74 7.36 -20.49
C HIS A 128 -2.00 8.52 -21.47
N ARG A 129 -1.76 9.78 -21.06
CA ARG A 129 -1.87 10.95 -21.94
C ARG A 129 -0.90 10.90 -23.13
N GLY A 130 0.34 10.46 -22.90
CA GLY A 130 1.33 10.33 -23.96
C GLY A 130 1.01 9.28 -25.03
N THR A 131 0.13 8.32 -24.73
CA THR A 131 -0.33 7.32 -25.73
C THR A 131 -1.53 7.79 -26.56
N SER A 132 -2.32 8.75 -26.06
CA SER A 132 -3.48 9.30 -26.77
C SER A 132 -3.13 10.39 -27.79
N ASP A 133 -1.91 10.94 -27.75
CA ASP A 133 -1.43 11.96 -28.69
C ASP A 133 -0.82 11.35 -29.98
N VAL A 134 -0.75 10.02 -30.09
CA VAL A 134 -0.34 9.35 -31.33
C VAL A 134 -1.56 9.21 -32.24
N PRO A 135 -1.59 9.86 -33.42
CA PRO A 135 -2.71 9.72 -34.34
C PRO A 135 -2.85 8.25 -34.74
N LYS A 136 -4.07 7.70 -34.63
CA LYS A 136 -4.37 6.37 -35.14
C LYS A 136 -4.28 6.41 -36.68
N PRO A 137 -3.68 5.37 -37.31
CA PRO A 137 -3.63 5.27 -38.77
C PRO A 137 -5.02 5.15 -39.39
#